data_AF-A9WNK3-F1
#
_entry.id   AF-A9WNK3-F1
#
_cell.length_a   1.000
_cell.length_b   1.000
_cell.length_c   1.000
_cell.angle_alpha   90.00
_cell.angle_beta   90.00
_cell.angle_gamma   90.00
#
_symmetry.space_group_name_H-M   'P 1'
#
loop_
_entity.id
_entity.type
_entity.pdbx_description
1 polymer ?
#
loop_
_entity_poly.entity_id
_entity_poly.type
_entity_poly.pdbx_seq_one_letter_code
_entity_poly.pdbx_strand_id
1 'polypeptide(L)'
;MNSKLAVMQFGFELDRRLRRREVDLLSVLAHPGNAPSAYTPNRPGLSLSAPMNQVLKALTAPFSEGKDAGAKPVVHAAIDSDVSGGSFWGPDRLFGMVGEPTKVSAASTAYDRVAASRLWQASVAATKVDFDF
;
A
#
# COMPACT_ATOMS: atom_id res chain seq x y z
N MET A 1 3.16 15.05 -3.58
CA MET A 1 2.56 14.01 -2.72
C MET A 1 1.19 13.50 -3.22
N ASN A 2 0.73 13.89 -4.41
CA ASN A 2 -0.65 13.65 -4.85
C ASN A 2 -0.90 12.24 -5.43
N SER A 3 0.12 11.59 -6.01
CA SER A 3 -0.07 10.30 -6.67
C SER A 3 -0.42 9.16 -5.71
N LYS A 4 0.12 9.17 -4.49
CA LYS A 4 -0.21 8.15 -3.47
C LYS A 4 -1.65 8.30 -3.02
N LEU A 5 -2.08 9.53 -2.75
CA LEU A 5 -3.47 9.84 -2.43
C LEU A 5 -4.40 9.40 -3.57
N ALA A 6 -4.03 9.67 -4.82
CA ALA A 6 -4.79 9.24 -5.99
C ALA A 6 -4.92 7.71 -6.07
N VAL A 7 -3.84 6.95 -5.84
CA VAL A 7 -3.90 5.48 -5.78
C VAL A 7 -4.87 5.00 -4.70
N MET A 8 -4.82 5.61 -3.52
CA MET A 8 -5.74 5.23 -2.42
C MET A 8 -7.19 5.53 -2.76
N GLN A 9 -7.47 6.75 -3.24
CA GLN A 9 -8.81 7.16 -3.67
C GLN A 9 -9.34 6.24 -4.78
N PHE A 10 -8.50 5.90 -5.76
CA PHE A 10 -8.84 4.97 -6.83
C PHE A 10 -9.16 3.58 -6.28
N GLY A 11 -8.32 3.02 -5.40
CA GLY A 11 -8.53 1.69 -4.82
C GLY A 11 -9.83 1.59 -4.00
N PHE A 12 -10.13 2.60 -3.18
CA PHE A 12 -11.39 2.63 -2.43
C PHE A 12 -12.62 2.83 -3.35
N GLU A 13 -12.51 3.65 -4.39
CA GLU A 13 -13.61 3.83 -5.37
C GLU A 13 -13.84 2.59 -6.23
N LEU A 14 -12.77 1.87 -6.59
CA LEU A 14 -12.83 0.59 -7.29
C LEU A 14 -13.64 -0.41 -6.46
N ASP A 15 -13.29 -0.58 -5.19
CA ASP A 15 -14.01 -1.48 -4.28
C ASP A 15 -15.50 -1.11 -4.16
N ARG A 16 -15.81 0.19 -4.04
CA ARG A 16 -17.19 0.67 -3.99
C ARG A 16 -17.96 0.38 -5.29
N ARG A 17 -17.29 0.39 -6.44
CA ARG A 17 -17.89 0.07 -7.74
C ARG A 17 -18.15 -1.44 -7.86
N LEU A 18 -17.17 -2.26 -7.51
CA LEU A 18 -17.28 -3.73 -7.48
C LEU A 18 -18.46 -4.17 -6.60
N ARG A 19 -18.51 -3.68 -5.35
CA ARG A 19 -19.60 -4.00 -4.42
C ARG A 19 -20.98 -3.57 -4.91
N ARG A 20 -21.10 -2.40 -5.55
CA ARG A 20 -22.38 -1.93 -6.11
C ARG A 20 -22.90 -2.78 -7.26
N ARG A 21 -22.01 -3.50 -7.94
CA ARG A 21 -22.34 -4.40 -9.05
C ARG A 21 -22.29 -5.88 -8.64
N GLU A 22 -22.10 -6.15 -7.35
CA GLU A 22 -22.04 -7.51 -6.80
C GLU A 22 -20.99 -8.40 -7.49
N VAL A 23 -19.88 -7.80 -7.92
CA VAL A 23 -18.77 -8.53 -8.53
C VAL A 23 -17.92 -9.19 -7.46
N ASP A 24 -17.63 -10.49 -7.64
CA ASP A 24 -16.77 -11.29 -6.76
C ASP A 24 -15.28 -10.99 -6.98
N LEU A 25 -14.92 -9.72 -6.77
CA LEU A 25 -13.56 -9.20 -6.80
C LEU A 25 -13.37 -8.21 -5.67
N LEU A 26 -12.19 -8.24 -5.06
CA LEU A 26 -11.80 -7.31 -4.00
C LEU A 26 -10.82 -6.28 -4.55
N SER A 27 -11.00 -5.02 -4.15
CA SER A 27 -9.95 -4.01 -4.28
C SER A 27 -9.45 -3.65 -2.89
N VAL A 28 -8.15 -3.83 -2.68
CA VAL A 28 -7.50 -3.73 -1.38
C VAL A 28 -6.25 -2.86 -1.51
N LEU A 29 -5.94 -2.09 -0.48
CA LEU A 29 -4.74 -1.27 -0.42
C LEU A 29 -3.76 -1.88 0.59
N ALA A 30 -2.47 -1.74 0.33
CA ALA A 30 -1.42 -2.09 1.29
C ALA A 30 -0.25 -1.12 1.19
N HIS A 31 0.48 -0.93 2.29
CA HIS A 31 1.76 -0.22 2.26
C HIS A 31 2.85 -1.01 3.00
N PRO A 32 4.10 -0.96 2.50
CA PRO A 32 5.20 -1.78 3.02
C PRO A 32 5.87 -1.18 4.28
N GLY A 33 5.26 -0.18 4.91
CA GLY A 33 5.95 0.65 5.91
C GLY A 33 7.18 1.35 5.36
N ASN A 34 8.19 1.54 6.21
CA ASN A 34 9.49 2.08 5.85
C ASN A 34 10.49 0.93 5.63
N ALA A 35 10.65 0.54 4.38
CA ALA A 35 11.50 -0.59 4.00
C ALA A 35 12.64 -0.19 3.01
N PRO A 36 13.68 0.54 3.46
CA PRO A 36 14.80 0.92 2.62
C PRO A 36 15.67 -0.29 2.26
N SER A 37 16.25 -0.28 1.06
CA SER A 37 17.12 -1.39 0.63
C SER A 37 18.39 -1.54 1.47
N ALA A 38 18.85 -0.46 2.13
CA ALA A 38 19.98 -0.49 3.07
C ALA A 38 19.78 -1.41 4.30
N TYR A 39 18.54 -1.78 4.60
CA TYR A 39 18.17 -2.76 5.64
C TYR A 39 17.95 -4.17 5.09
N THR A 40 18.09 -4.35 3.78
CA THR A 40 17.92 -5.66 3.13
C THR A 40 19.26 -6.38 3.08
N PRO A 41 19.36 -7.61 3.60
CA PRO A 41 20.58 -8.41 3.48
C PRO A 41 20.95 -8.66 2.01
N ASN A 42 22.25 -8.69 1.72
CA ASN A 42 22.73 -9.09 0.40
C ASN A 42 22.43 -10.56 0.13
N ARG A 43 22.05 -10.87 -1.11
CA ARG A 43 21.85 -12.24 -1.59
C ARG A 43 22.79 -12.52 -2.76
N PRO A 44 23.33 -13.74 -2.91
CA PRO A 44 24.11 -14.10 -4.09
C PRO A 44 23.33 -13.80 -5.37
N GLY A 45 23.92 -13.05 -6.30
CA GLY A 45 23.29 -12.64 -7.57
C GLY A 45 22.37 -11.42 -7.49
N LEU A 46 21.94 -10.97 -6.31
CA LEU A 46 21.13 -9.77 -6.10
C LEU A 46 21.75 -8.89 -5.00
N SER A 47 22.61 -7.96 -5.38
CA SER A 47 23.09 -6.91 -4.47
C SER A 47 22.16 -5.71 -4.54
N LEU A 48 21.13 -5.71 -3.68
CA LEU A 48 20.18 -4.59 -3.56
C LEU A 48 20.54 -3.64 -2.40
N SER A 49 21.50 -3.98 -1.56
CA SER A 49 21.86 -3.12 -0.43
C SER A 49 22.52 -1.84 -0.92
N ALA A 50 21.89 -0.71 -0.61
CA ALA A 50 22.52 0.59 -0.80
C ALA A 50 23.54 0.82 0.34
N PRO A 51 24.74 1.34 0.05
CA PRO A 51 25.68 1.72 1.10
C PRO A 51 25.06 2.79 1.99
N MET A 52 25.06 2.57 3.30
CA MET A 52 24.56 3.50 4.30
C MET A 52 25.57 3.59 5.44
N ASN A 53 25.78 4.80 5.96
CA ASN A 53 26.63 5.02 7.13
C ASN A 53 26.08 4.20 8.32
N GLN A 54 26.95 3.43 8.99
CA GLN A 54 26.55 2.54 10.08
C GLN A 54 25.90 3.26 11.26
N VAL A 55 26.35 4.49 11.57
CA VAL A 55 25.73 5.33 12.61
C VAL A 55 24.32 5.73 12.20
N LEU A 56 24.13 6.18 10.95
CA LEU A 56 22.80 6.53 10.43
C LEU A 56 21.87 5.30 10.38
N LYS A 57 22.43 4.13 10.07
CA LYS A 57 21.72 2.85 10.12
C LYS A 57 21.30 2.52 11.55
N ALA A 58 22.17 2.65 12.53
CA ALA A 58 21.81 2.42 13.93
C ALA A 58 20.71 3.39 14.40
N LEU A 59 20.80 4.67 14.03
CA LEU A 59 19.83 5.69 14.43
C LEU A 59 18.44 5.49 13.79
N THR A 60 18.37 4.96 12.57
CA THR A 60 17.10 4.76 11.84
C THR A 60 16.56 3.33 11.91
N ALA A 61 17.31 2.40 12.51
CA ALA A 61 16.93 0.99 12.65
C ALA A 61 15.60 0.77 13.37
N PRO A 62 15.23 1.50 14.44
CA PRO A 62 13.94 1.32 15.08
C PRO A 62 12.76 1.59 14.14
N PHE A 63 12.95 2.43 13.13
CA PHE A 63 11.90 2.91 12.22
C PHE A 63 11.98 2.28 10.83
N SER A 64 12.89 1.34 10.59
CA SER A 64 13.17 0.83 9.24
C SER A 64 13.37 -0.68 9.25
N GLU A 65 12.74 -1.37 8.32
CA GLU A 65 12.96 -2.81 8.12
C GLU A 65 13.48 -3.13 6.70
N GLY A 66 13.90 -4.37 6.48
CA GLY A 66 14.32 -4.84 5.16
C GLY A 66 13.14 -5.08 4.22
N LYS A 67 13.43 -5.31 2.93
CA LYS A 67 12.40 -5.58 1.91
C LYS A 67 11.52 -6.81 2.22
N ASP A 68 12.04 -7.80 2.94
CA ASP A 68 11.25 -8.97 3.33
C ASP A 68 10.14 -8.62 4.31
N ALA A 69 10.45 -7.84 5.35
CA ALA A 69 9.46 -7.36 6.30
C ALA A 69 8.45 -6.42 5.63
N GLY A 70 8.93 -5.49 4.80
CA GLY A 70 8.05 -4.60 4.04
C GLY A 70 7.14 -5.32 3.04
N ALA A 71 7.49 -6.54 2.62
CA ALA A 71 6.61 -7.34 1.78
C ALA A 71 5.44 -7.97 2.56
N LYS A 72 5.58 -8.19 3.88
CA LYS A 72 4.57 -8.90 4.67
C LYS A 72 3.17 -8.28 4.55
N PRO A 73 2.95 -6.96 4.71
CA PRO A 73 1.61 -6.40 4.62
C PRO A 73 1.00 -6.51 3.22
N VAL A 74 1.84 -6.47 2.18
CA VAL A 74 1.41 -6.60 0.78
C VAL A 74 1.00 -8.03 0.47
N VAL A 75 1.79 -9.01 0.93
CA VAL A 75 1.46 -10.43 0.78
C VAL A 75 0.19 -10.75 1.56
N HIS A 76 0.09 -10.32 2.82
CA HIS A 76 -1.11 -10.50 3.66
C HIS A 76 -2.37 -10.00 2.94
N ALA A 77 -2.35 -8.73 2.50
CA ALA A 77 -3.47 -8.12 1.80
C ALA A 77 -3.86 -8.80 0.47
N ALA A 78 -2.97 -9.61 -0.11
CA ALA A 78 -3.21 -10.28 -1.37
C ALA A 78 -3.77 -11.69 -1.22
N ILE A 79 -3.45 -12.40 -0.12
CA ILE A 79 -3.72 -13.85 0.00
C ILE A 79 -4.46 -14.27 1.26
N ASP A 80 -4.48 -13.45 2.32
CA ASP A 80 -5.10 -13.87 3.57
C ASP A 80 -6.63 -13.86 3.47
N SER A 81 -7.24 -14.83 4.12
CA SER A 81 -8.69 -15.03 4.20
C SER A 81 -9.43 -13.98 5.01
N ASP A 82 -8.73 -13.25 5.90
CA ASP A 82 -9.33 -12.19 6.71
C ASP A 82 -9.44 -10.84 5.98
N VAL A 83 -8.93 -10.77 4.74
CA VAL A 83 -8.93 -9.56 3.93
C VAL A 83 -10.31 -9.30 3.33
N SER A 84 -10.77 -8.06 3.50
CA SER A 84 -12.04 -7.58 2.96
C SER A 84 -11.83 -6.46 1.95
N GLY A 85 -12.73 -6.36 0.98
CA GLY A 85 -12.75 -5.28 0.00
C GLY A 85 -12.78 -3.89 0.66
N GLY A 86 -11.98 -2.97 0.12
CA GLY A 86 -11.86 -1.60 0.63
C GLY A 86 -11.09 -1.51 1.94
N SER A 87 -10.40 -2.57 2.36
CA SER A 87 -9.46 -2.52 3.48
C SER A 87 -8.12 -1.91 3.07
N PHE A 88 -7.38 -1.43 4.07
CA PHE A 88 -6.03 -0.90 3.93
C PHE A 88 -5.13 -1.58 4.96
N TRP A 89 -4.03 -2.17 4.50
CA TRP A 89 -3.12 -2.97 5.32
C TRP A 89 -1.74 -2.34 5.41
N GLY A 90 -1.14 -2.46 6.59
CA GLY A 90 0.17 -1.90 6.89
C GLY A 90 0.76 -2.49 8.15
N PRO A 91 1.98 -2.09 8.53
CA PRO A 91 2.58 -2.52 9.77
C PRO A 91 1.85 -1.96 11.00
N ASP A 92 1.89 -2.67 12.11
CA ASP A 92 1.15 -2.36 13.34
C ASP A 92 1.84 -1.40 14.31
N ARG A 93 3.11 -1.07 14.09
CA ARG A 93 3.91 -0.27 15.03
C ARG A 93 4.47 1.01 14.43
N LEU A 94 4.86 1.92 15.32
CA LEU A 94 5.53 3.18 15.02
C LEU A 94 4.84 3.95 13.87
N PHE A 95 3.56 4.26 14.03
CA PHE A 95 2.77 4.99 13.03
C PHE A 95 2.70 4.30 11.66
N GLY A 96 2.75 2.96 11.65
CA GLY A 96 2.71 2.16 10.42
C GLY A 96 4.06 2.04 9.71
N MET A 97 5.17 2.30 10.39
CA MET A 97 6.49 2.21 9.76
C MET A 97 7.05 0.79 9.74
N VAL A 98 6.81 0.00 10.78
CA VAL A 98 7.43 -1.32 11.00
C VAL A 98 6.49 -2.26 11.73
N GLY A 99 6.74 -3.57 11.69
CA GLY A 99 5.97 -4.57 12.44
C GLY A 99 5.20 -5.54 11.55
N GLU A 100 4.21 -6.21 12.15
CA GLU A 100 3.44 -7.25 11.47
C GLU A 100 2.24 -6.66 10.71
N PRO A 101 1.71 -7.37 9.69
CA PRO A 101 0.53 -6.94 8.96
C PRO A 101 -0.67 -6.72 9.88
N THR A 102 -1.29 -5.56 9.77
CA THR A 102 -2.56 -5.26 10.42
C THR A 102 -3.40 -4.34 9.54
N LYS A 103 -4.70 -4.29 9.82
CA LYS A 103 -5.60 -3.34 9.20
C LYS A 103 -5.33 -1.94 9.77
N VAL A 104 -5.07 -0.98 8.90
CA VAL A 104 -4.75 0.41 9.25
C VAL A 104 -5.74 1.38 8.64
N SER A 105 -5.77 2.61 9.16
CA SER A 105 -6.60 3.69 8.65
C SER A 105 -5.79 4.65 7.78
N ALA A 106 -6.40 5.12 6.69
CA ALA A 106 -5.84 6.16 5.85
C ALA A 106 -6.15 7.56 6.39
N ALA A 107 -5.48 8.58 5.85
CA ALA A 107 -5.89 9.96 6.05
C ALA A 107 -7.32 10.18 5.54
N SER A 108 -8.09 11.07 6.18
CA SER A 108 -9.49 11.35 5.83
C SER A 108 -9.70 11.72 4.36
N THR A 109 -8.73 12.43 3.76
CA THR A 109 -8.73 12.81 2.35
C THR A 109 -8.72 11.61 1.39
N ALA A 110 -8.17 10.47 1.81
CA ALA A 110 -8.18 9.25 1.01
C ALA A 110 -9.60 8.65 0.89
N TYR A 111 -10.49 8.95 1.85
CA TYR A 111 -11.88 8.50 1.85
C TYR A 111 -12.86 9.52 1.23
N ASP A 112 -12.38 10.64 0.68
CA ASP A 112 -13.23 11.62 0.00
C ASP A 112 -13.82 11.02 -1.29
N ARG A 113 -15.11 10.70 -1.23
CA ARG A 113 -15.86 10.08 -2.34
C ARG A 113 -16.04 11.01 -3.54
N VAL A 114 -16.14 12.32 -3.32
CA VAL A 114 -16.31 13.28 -4.41
C VAL A 114 -14.99 13.40 -5.17
N ALA A 115 -13.88 13.54 -4.45
CA ALA A 115 -12.56 13.54 -5.05
C ALA A 115 -12.26 12.22 -5.79
N ALA A 116 -12.55 11.08 -5.19
CA ALA A 116 -12.33 9.77 -5.80
C ALA A 116 -13.17 9.53 -7.06
N SER A 117 -14.44 9.96 -7.06
CA SER A 117 -15.31 9.88 -8.25
C SER A 117 -14.80 10.75 -9.40
N ARG A 118 -14.35 11.98 -9.09
CA ARG A 118 -13.74 12.88 -10.09
C ARG A 118 -12.42 12.31 -10.63
N LEU A 119 -11.59 11.76 -9.75
CA LEU A 119 -10.36 11.09 -10.12
C LEU A 119 -10.65 9.92 -11.08
N TRP A 120 -11.64 9.08 -10.78
CA TRP A 120 -12.04 7.99 -11.67
C TRP A 120 -12.39 8.48 -13.06
N GLN A 121 -13.27 9.49 -13.17
CA GLN A 121 -13.66 10.06 -14.46
C GLN A 121 -12.45 10.62 -15.23
N ALA A 122 -11.54 11.31 -14.54
CA ALA A 122 -10.30 11.79 -15.13
C ALA A 122 -9.39 10.65 -15.60
N SER A 123 -9.25 9.57 -14.82
CA SER A 123 -8.49 8.37 -15.18
C SER A 123 -9.08 7.68 -16.41
N VAL A 124 -10.39 7.51 -16.49
CA VAL A 124 -11.08 6.97 -17.68
C VAL A 124 -10.83 7.87 -18.89
N ALA A 125 -10.98 9.19 -18.73
CA ALA A 125 -10.78 10.13 -19.83
C ALA A 125 -9.33 10.13 -20.35
N ALA A 126 -8.35 9.98 -19.47
CA ALA A 126 -6.93 9.96 -19.78
C ALA A 126 -6.46 8.63 -20.40
N THR A 127 -6.96 7.51 -19.88
CA THR A 127 -6.52 6.16 -20.30
C THR A 127 -7.40 5.55 -21.40
N LYS A 128 -8.61 6.09 -21.59
CA LYS A 128 -9.67 5.53 -22.45
C LYS A 128 -10.11 4.13 -22.02
N VAL A 129 -9.83 3.74 -20.78
CA VAL A 129 -10.27 2.48 -20.17
C VAL A 129 -11.30 2.83 -19.11
N ASP A 130 -12.52 2.32 -19.26
CA ASP A 130 -13.48 2.21 -18.16
C ASP A 130 -13.73 0.73 -17.88
N PHE A 131 -14.11 0.45 -16.65
CA PHE A 131 -14.36 -0.91 -16.22
C PHE A 131 -15.84 -1.26 -16.38
N ASP A 132 -16.11 -2.15 -17.31
CA ASP A 132 -17.40 -2.79 -17.50
C ASP A 132 -17.47 -4.05 -16.63
N PHE A 133 -17.58 -3.84 -15.32
CA PHE A 133 -17.86 -4.89 -14.35
C PHE A 133 -19.27 -5.47 -14.51
#